data_AF-A0A514XI30-F1
#
_entry.id   AF-A0A514XI30-F1
#
_cell.length_a   1.000
_cell.length_b   1.000
_cell.length_c   1.000
_cell.angle_alpha   90.00
_cell.angle_beta   90.00
_cell.angle_gamma   90.00
#
_symmetry.space_group_name_H-M   'P 1'
#
loop_
_entity.id
_entity.type
_entity.pdbx_description
1 polymer ?
#
loop_
_entity_poly.entity_id
_entity_poly.type
_entity_poly.pdbx_seq_one_letter_code
_entity_poly.pdbx_strand_id
1 'polypeptide(L)'
;MAKTKSAKSKKTLKAAKAKRPVIKYAAAGKSAKSVTVVKAKKATKPKKNLDLPKVEWRDFSPTPVIGVDEVGRGCLAGPVYAAAVIFESEDLQDLVTDSKLLSEERREELAILIKAKHKVGIGSASVEEIDELNILQASLLAMKRAIEALGVTSGHVLVDGNQKIPNLNGFHQTTVIKGDLRVAPISAASIVAKVTRDNLMKDLGVKFPVYGFEGHKGYSTPVHKQSIVEHGPCDHHRKSFAGVKEYVR
;
A
#
# COMPACT_ATOMS: atom_id res chain seq x y z
N MET A 1 -17.83 -37.36 -56.98
CA MET A 1 -17.27 -36.47 -55.94
C MET A 1 -16.87 -37.34 -54.76
N ALA A 2 -15.60 -37.75 -54.61
CA ALA A 2 -14.58 -37.07 -53.77
C ALA A 2 -15.16 -36.62 -52.40
N LYS A 3 -14.67 -36.99 -51.21
CA LYS A 3 -13.33 -37.41 -50.78
C LYS A 3 -13.41 -37.85 -49.29
N THR A 4 -12.68 -38.92 -48.96
CA THR A 4 -11.87 -39.17 -47.74
C THR A 4 -12.36 -38.86 -46.31
N LYS A 5 -12.38 -39.94 -45.51
CA LYS A 5 -12.12 -39.99 -44.05
C LYS A 5 -10.82 -39.22 -43.69
N SER A 6 -10.81 -38.51 -42.56
CA SER A 6 -9.56 -38.16 -41.87
C SER A 6 -9.77 -37.95 -40.36
N ALA A 7 -8.68 -38.20 -39.64
CA ALA A 7 -8.56 -38.60 -38.25
C ALA A 7 -8.83 -37.50 -37.20
N LYS A 8 -9.42 -37.92 -36.07
CA LYS A 8 -9.37 -37.17 -34.80
C LYS A 8 -7.96 -37.23 -34.22
N SER A 9 -7.27 -36.10 -34.23
CA SER A 9 -5.98 -35.90 -33.56
C SER A 9 -6.18 -35.66 -32.06
N LYS A 10 -5.67 -36.58 -31.23
CA LYS A 10 -5.47 -36.39 -29.79
C LYS A 10 -4.25 -35.49 -29.60
N LYS A 11 -4.45 -34.22 -29.22
CA LYS A 11 -3.37 -33.34 -28.75
C LYS A 11 -3.11 -33.61 -27.26
N THR A 12 -2.02 -34.31 -27.00
CA THR A 12 -1.40 -34.48 -25.68
C THR A 12 -0.84 -33.15 -25.17
N LEU A 13 -1.30 -32.70 -24.01
CA LEU A 13 -0.64 -31.63 -23.25
C LEU A 13 0.69 -32.15 -22.70
N LYS A 14 1.80 -31.64 -23.22
CA LYS A 14 3.14 -31.85 -22.65
C LYS A 14 3.24 -31.07 -21.34
N ALA A 15 3.31 -31.79 -20.22
CA ALA A 15 3.71 -31.24 -18.94
C ALA A 15 5.17 -30.75 -19.02
N ALA A 16 5.41 -29.47 -18.75
CA ALA A 16 6.74 -28.92 -18.58
C ALA A 16 7.36 -29.47 -17.28
N LYS A 17 8.35 -30.35 -17.40
CA LYS A 17 9.15 -30.83 -16.27
C LYS A 17 9.93 -29.65 -15.67
N ALA A 18 9.56 -29.23 -14.46
CA ALA A 18 10.39 -28.37 -13.64
C ALA A 18 11.71 -29.10 -13.32
N LYS A 19 12.85 -28.49 -13.66
CA LYS A 19 14.18 -29.02 -13.33
C LYS A 19 14.34 -28.99 -11.80
N ARG A 20 14.44 -30.18 -11.18
CA ARG A 20 14.83 -30.32 -9.76
C ARG A 20 16.29 -29.85 -9.60
N PRO A 21 16.64 -29.11 -8.54
CA PRO A 21 18.04 -28.74 -8.31
C PRO A 21 18.85 -30.00 -8.00
N VAL A 22 20.00 -30.13 -8.66
CA VAL A 22 20.97 -31.20 -8.43
C VAL A 22 21.76 -30.85 -7.17
N ILE A 23 21.61 -31.62 -6.10
CA ILE A 23 22.47 -31.55 -4.91
C ILE A 23 23.70 -32.40 -5.21
N LYS A 24 24.88 -31.78 -5.32
CA LYS A 24 26.17 -32.49 -5.34
C LYS A 24 26.71 -32.57 -3.92
N TYR A 25 26.88 -33.79 -3.40
CA TYR A 25 27.64 -34.03 -2.17
C TYR A 25 29.13 -34.13 -2.52
N ALA A 26 29.96 -33.33 -1.87
CA ALA A 26 31.41 -33.49 -1.89
C ALA A 26 31.83 -34.39 -0.72
N ALA A 27 32.71 -35.35 -1.00
CA ALA A 27 33.28 -36.28 -0.04
C ALA A 27 34.16 -35.57 1.00
N ALA A 28 34.25 -36.18 2.18
CA ALA A 28 34.89 -35.67 3.38
C ALA A 28 36.38 -35.31 3.22
N GLY A 29 36.75 -34.12 3.70
CA GLY A 29 38.14 -33.66 3.82
C GLY A 29 38.21 -32.37 4.64
N LYS A 30 39.03 -32.37 5.70
CA LYS A 30 39.17 -31.34 6.74
C LYS A 30 39.51 -29.95 6.18
N SER A 31 38.75 -28.92 6.57
CA SER A 31 39.18 -27.53 6.87
C SER A 31 37.95 -26.62 6.89
N ALA A 32 37.69 -25.97 8.03
CA ALA A 32 36.63 -24.99 8.18
C ALA A 32 36.92 -23.75 7.30
N LYS A 33 36.04 -23.48 6.33
CA LYS A 33 35.97 -22.18 5.63
C LYS A 33 34.56 -21.65 5.77
N SER A 34 34.47 -20.45 6.36
CA SER A 34 33.25 -19.65 6.50
C SER A 34 32.56 -19.47 5.15
N VAL A 35 31.32 -19.97 5.04
CA VAL A 35 30.47 -19.75 3.86
C VAL A 35 29.76 -18.42 4.05
N THR A 36 30.24 -17.38 3.39
CA THR A 36 29.53 -16.10 3.29
C THR A 36 28.41 -16.24 2.26
N VAL A 37 27.16 -16.31 2.72
CA VAL A 37 25.99 -16.29 1.84
C VAL A 37 25.80 -14.87 1.31
N VAL A 38 26.31 -14.60 0.11
CA VAL A 38 26.03 -13.34 -0.60
C VAL A 38 24.58 -13.41 -1.11
N LYS A 39 23.66 -12.67 -0.47
CA LYS A 39 22.29 -12.48 -0.99
C LYS A 39 22.36 -11.85 -2.37
N ALA A 40 21.86 -12.55 -3.38
CA ALA A 40 21.65 -11.99 -4.71
C ALA A 40 20.67 -10.81 -4.60
N LYS A 41 21.14 -9.59 -4.91
CA LYS A 41 20.26 -8.42 -5.09
C LYS A 41 19.31 -8.74 -6.25
N LYS A 42 18.01 -8.85 -5.96
CA LYS A 42 16.98 -8.88 -7.03
C LYS A 42 17.11 -7.58 -7.80
N ALA A 43 17.42 -7.67 -9.08
CA ALA A 43 17.34 -6.53 -9.99
C ALA A 43 15.90 -6.03 -10.01
N THR A 44 15.64 -4.91 -9.33
CA THR A 44 14.39 -4.16 -9.48
C THR A 44 14.39 -3.58 -10.89
N LYS A 45 13.43 -3.99 -11.73
CA LYS A 45 13.19 -3.30 -13.01
C LYS A 45 13.05 -1.81 -12.73
N PRO A 46 13.73 -0.91 -13.47
CA PRO A 46 13.52 0.51 -13.29
C PRO A 46 12.04 0.79 -13.55
N LYS A 47 11.34 1.33 -12.54
CA LYS A 47 9.99 1.86 -12.75
C LYS A 47 10.13 2.92 -13.83
N LYS A 48 9.35 2.81 -14.91
CA LYS A 48 9.25 3.88 -15.93
C LYS A 48 9.06 5.20 -15.17
N ASN A 49 9.97 6.15 -15.35
CA ASN A 49 9.80 7.48 -14.83
C ASN A 49 8.61 8.07 -15.60
N LEU A 50 7.44 8.03 -14.97
CA LEU A 50 6.24 8.67 -15.48
C LEU A 50 6.44 10.14 -15.19
N ASP A 51 7.01 10.85 -16.16
CA ASP A 51 7.12 12.30 -16.13
C ASP A 51 5.71 12.88 -16.32
N LEU A 52 4.97 12.93 -15.22
CA LEU A 52 3.62 13.48 -15.17
C LEU A 52 3.74 14.95 -14.78
N PRO A 53 3.01 15.85 -15.46
CA PRO A 53 3.08 17.27 -15.13
C PRO A 53 2.62 17.49 -13.69
N LYS A 54 3.42 18.25 -12.94
CA LYS A 54 3.05 18.74 -11.62
C LYS A 54 1.77 19.58 -11.72
N VAL A 55 1.01 19.60 -10.63
CA VAL A 55 -0.21 20.40 -10.50
C VAL A 55 0.05 21.41 -9.40
N GLU A 56 -0.07 22.69 -9.75
CA GLU A 56 0.06 23.79 -8.81
C GLU A 56 -1.16 23.85 -7.90
N TRP A 57 -0.97 23.39 -6.67
CA TRP A 57 -2.06 23.24 -5.70
C TRP A 57 -2.64 24.59 -5.24
N ARG A 58 -1.91 25.69 -5.44
CA ARG A 58 -2.38 27.05 -5.11
C ARG A 58 -3.43 27.60 -6.06
N ASP A 59 -3.57 27.02 -7.25
CA ASP A 59 -4.57 27.44 -8.22
C ASP A 59 -6.01 27.08 -7.79
N PHE A 60 -6.13 26.28 -6.72
CA PHE A 60 -7.40 25.82 -6.20
C PHE A 60 -7.95 26.73 -5.10
N SER A 61 -9.24 27.02 -5.19
CA SER A 61 -10.01 27.78 -4.19
C SER A 61 -11.34 27.07 -3.88
N PRO A 62 -11.93 27.26 -2.69
CA PRO A 62 -11.50 28.13 -1.60
C PRO A 62 -10.32 27.56 -0.79
N THR A 63 -9.59 28.43 -0.09
CA THR A 63 -8.56 28.03 0.88
C THR A 63 -9.19 27.58 2.21
N PRO A 64 -8.54 26.72 3.00
CA PRO A 64 -7.26 26.06 2.72
C PRO A 64 -7.39 24.97 1.64
N VAL A 65 -6.28 24.74 0.92
CA VAL A 65 -6.15 23.59 0.02
C VAL A 65 -5.61 22.41 0.81
N ILE A 66 -6.29 21.26 0.69
CA ILE A 66 -6.06 20.07 1.48
C ILE A 66 -5.68 18.93 0.54
N GLY A 67 -4.50 18.34 0.69
CA GLY A 67 -4.17 17.08 0.02
C GLY A 67 -4.57 15.89 0.88
N VAL A 68 -5.16 14.86 0.27
CA VAL A 68 -5.54 13.63 0.99
C VAL A 68 -5.19 12.39 0.17
N ASP A 69 -4.67 11.37 0.86
CA ASP A 69 -4.31 10.07 0.29
C ASP A 69 -4.49 8.95 1.31
N GLU A 70 -4.69 7.73 0.83
CA GLU A 70 -4.86 6.52 1.63
C GLU A 70 -3.74 5.47 1.46
N VAL A 71 -3.63 4.59 2.44
CA VAL A 71 -2.71 3.45 2.40
C VAL A 71 -3.35 2.20 2.99
N GLY A 72 -2.97 1.05 2.44
CA GLY A 72 -3.35 -0.26 2.97
C GLY A 72 -4.55 -0.91 2.29
N ARG A 73 -5.03 -0.38 1.15
CA ARG A 73 -6.17 -0.96 0.43
C ARG A 73 -5.99 -2.43 0.07
N GLY A 74 -4.82 -2.81 -0.43
CA GLY A 74 -4.52 -4.20 -0.85
C GLY A 74 -4.00 -5.13 0.26
N CYS A 75 -4.07 -4.73 1.53
CA CYS A 75 -3.64 -5.59 2.64
C CYS A 75 -4.71 -6.62 3.01
N LEU A 76 -4.30 -7.81 3.44
CA LEU A 76 -5.19 -8.82 4.01
C LEU A 76 -5.50 -8.54 5.49
N ALA A 77 -4.62 -7.78 6.16
CA ALA A 77 -4.76 -7.47 7.58
C ALA A 77 -4.50 -5.99 7.87
N GLY A 78 -5.07 -5.54 8.99
CA GLY A 78 -5.01 -4.20 9.52
C GLY A 78 -5.99 -3.23 8.84
N PRO A 79 -6.22 -2.08 9.47
CA PRO A 79 -7.10 -1.03 8.95
C PRO A 79 -6.58 -0.43 7.64
N VAL A 80 -7.43 0.34 6.97
CA VAL A 80 -7.02 1.32 5.95
C VAL A 80 -6.81 2.66 6.67
N TYR A 81 -5.72 3.33 6.35
CA TYR A 81 -5.35 4.62 6.94
C TYR A 81 -5.34 5.68 5.85
N ALA A 82 -5.64 6.91 6.22
CA ALA A 82 -5.48 8.08 5.38
C ALA A 82 -4.87 9.22 6.19
N ALA A 83 -4.25 10.15 5.49
CA ALA A 83 -3.84 11.42 6.06
C ALA A 83 -4.35 12.55 5.17
N ALA A 84 -4.64 13.69 5.80
CA ALA A 84 -4.97 14.94 5.12
C ALA A 84 -3.96 16.00 5.57
N VAL A 85 -3.45 16.79 4.64
CA VAL A 85 -2.42 17.79 4.90
C VAL A 85 -2.84 19.14 4.31
N ILE A 86 -2.84 20.18 5.14
CA ILE A 86 -2.89 21.58 4.71
C ILE A 86 -1.46 22.06 4.63
N PHE A 87 -1.01 22.37 3.42
CA PHE A 87 0.37 22.78 3.17
C PHE A 87 0.52 24.28 3.46
N GLU A 88 1.17 24.60 4.57
CA GLU A 88 1.30 25.99 5.08
C GLU A 88 2.55 26.73 4.55
N SER A 89 3.54 26.00 4.04
CA SER A 89 4.77 26.57 3.46
C SER A 89 5.30 25.72 2.31
N GLU A 90 6.20 26.29 1.51
CA GLU A 90 6.76 25.66 0.30
C GLU A 90 8.00 24.80 0.53
N ASP A 91 8.60 24.89 1.71
CA ASP A 91 9.93 24.35 1.99
C ASP A 91 10.07 22.84 1.71
N LEU A 92 8.95 22.11 1.73
CA LEU A 92 8.92 20.66 1.53
C LEU A 92 8.39 20.26 0.13
N GLN A 93 7.93 21.20 -0.71
CA GLN A 93 7.28 20.92 -1.99
C GLN A 93 8.14 20.06 -2.92
N ASP A 94 9.44 20.37 -3.00
CA ASP A 94 10.39 19.62 -3.85
C ASP A 94 10.94 18.35 -3.18
N LEU A 95 10.69 18.17 -1.87
CA LEU A 95 11.19 17.04 -1.10
C LEU A 95 10.18 15.88 -1.01
N VAL A 96 8.91 16.16 -1.26
CA VAL A 96 7.82 15.17 -1.20
C VAL A 96 7.52 14.55 -2.57
N THR A 97 7.20 13.27 -2.57
CA THR A 97 6.79 12.49 -3.75
C THR A 97 5.99 11.27 -3.28
N ASP A 98 5.60 10.37 -4.21
CA ASP A 98 4.96 9.10 -3.87
C ASP A 98 5.80 8.38 -2.82
N SER A 99 5.20 8.12 -1.67
CA SER A 99 5.84 7.44 -0.54
C SER A 99 6.53 6.14 -0.95
N LYS A 100 6.05 5.45 -1.98
CA LYS A 100 6.63 4.19 -2.51
C LYS A 100 7.94 4.39 -3.27
N LEU A 101 8.33 5.62 -3.61
CA LEU A 101 9.61 5.96 -4.23
C LEU A 101 10.69 6.32 -3.20
N LEU A 102 10.29 6.55 -1.95
CA LEU A 102 11.18 6.90 -0.85
C LEU A 102 11.60 5.64 -0.06
N SER A 103 12.82 5.68 0.51
CA SER A 103 13.24 4.71 1.51
C SER A 103 12.41 4.84 2.79
N GLU A 104 12.38 3.81 3.63
CA GLU A 104 11.64 3.85 4.90
C GLU A 104 12.18 4.96 5.82
N GLU A 105 13.49 5.04 6.00
CA GLU A 105 14.17 6.10 6.75
C GLU A 105 13.80 7.50 6.23
N ARG A 106 13.87 7.72 4.91
CA ARG A 106 13.54 9.03 4.34
C ARG A 106 12.06 9.38 4.52
N ARG A 107 11.16 8.39 4.47
CA ARG A 107 9.74 8.62 4.79
C ARG A 107 9.55 9.02 6.24
N GLU A 108 10.22 8.36 7.17
CA GLU A 108 10.12 8.65 8.60
C GLU A 108 10.62 10.07 8.91
N GLU A 109 11.77 10.48 8.35
CA GLU A 109 12.27 11.85 8.42
C GLU A 109 11.28 12.88 7.88
N LEU A 110 10.76 12.65 6.66
CA LEU A 110 9.82 13.57 6.02
C LEU A 110 8.50 13.64 6.79
N ALA A 111 8.00 12.52 7.32
CA ALA A 111 6.78 12.52 8.13
C ALA A 111 6.92 13.38 9.39
N ILE A 112 8.09 13.39 10.02
CA ILE A 112 8.37 14.28 11.16
C ILE A 112 8.35 15.75 10.71
N LEU A 113 9.05 16.07 9.62
CA LEU A 113 9.11 17.44 9.08
C LEU A 113 7.74 17.95 8.66
N ILE A 114 6.94 17.12 7.97
CA ILE A 114 5.58 17.47 7.55
C ILE A 114 4.71 17.77 8.77
N LYS A 115 4.72 16.91 9.80
CA LYS A 115 3.93 17.12 11.02
C LYS A 115 4.37 18.35 11.83
N ALA A 116 5.65 18.74 11.72
CA ALA A 116 6.18 19.92 12.42
C ALA A 116 5.86 21.24 11.72
N LYS A 117 5.74 21.23 10.38
CA LYS A 117 5.60 22.44 9.56
C LYS A 117 4.20 22.69 8.98
N HIS A 118 3.34 21.68 9.02
CA HIS A 118 2.05 21.72 8.34
C HIS A 118 0.96 21.12 9.21
N LYS A 119 -0.29 21.51 8.98
CA LYS A 119 -1.44 20.90 9.65
C LYS A 119 -1.74 19.53 9.06
N VAL A 120 -1.80 18.52 9.92
CA VAL A 120 -1.99 17.12 9.53
C VAL A 120 -3.16 16.52 10.29
N GLY A 121 -4.10 15.94 9.56
CA GLY A 121 -5.16 15.09 10.09
C GLY A 121 -4.92 13.64 9.70
N ILE A 122 -5.27 12.71 10.60
CA ILE A 122 -5.12 11.26 10.37
C ILE A 122 -6.48 10.62 10.59
N GLY A 123 -6.87 9.73 9.68
CA GLY A 123 -8.09 8.96 9.77
C GLY A 123 -7.85 7.51 9.41
N SER A 124 -8.71 6.64 9.92
CA SER A 124 -8.67 5.22 9.59
C SER A 124 -10.06 4.62 9.53
N ALA A 125 -10.20 3.53 8.79
CA ALA A 125 -11.34 2.63 8.90
C ALA A 125 -10.84 1.24 9.32
N SER A 126 -11.49 0.71 10.34
CA SER A 126 -11.20 -0.56 10.99
C SER A 126 -11.40 -1.75 10.05
N VAL A 127 -10.99 -2.94 10.50
CA VAL A 127 -11.15 -4.17 9.71
C VAL A 127 -12.64 -4.51 9.56
N GLU A 128 -13.40 -4.27 10.63
CA GLU A 128 -14.85 -4.44 10.71
C GLU A 128 -15.56 -3.52 9.71
N GLU A 129 -15.20 -2.23 9.70
CA GLU A 129 -15.75 -1.27 8.74
C GLU A 129 -15.37 -1.60 7.29
N ILE A 130 -14.18 -2.16 7.05
CA ILE A 130 -13.79 -2.61 5.71
C ILE A 130 -14.66 -3.77 5.26
N ASP A 131 -14.90 -4.74 6.14
CA ASP A 131 -15.70 -5.91 5.85
C ASP A 131 -17.19 -5.54 5.63
N GLU A 132 -17.71 -4.55 6.37
CA GLU A 132 -19.08 -4.04 6.22
C GLU A 132 -19.26 -3.16 4.98
N LEU A 133 -18.38 -2.18 4.78
CA LEU A 133 -18.57 -1.11 3.78
C LEU A 133 -17.97 -1.44 2.42
N ASN A 134 -17.14 -2.48 2.32
CA ASN A 134 -16.14 -2.71 1.28
C ASN A 134 -14.95 -1.73 1.33
N ILE A 135 -13.83 -2.16 0.72
CA ILE A 135 -12.56 -1.42 0.80
C ILE A 135 -12.59 -0.04 0.15
N LEU A 136 -13.39 0.17 -0.89
CA LEU A 136 -13.48 1.49 -1.53
C LEU A 136 -14.14 2.48 -0.56
N GLN A 137 -15.31 2.15 -0.03
CA GLN A 137 -16.04 3.03 0.87
C GLN A 137 -15.31 3.24 2.20
N ALA A 138 -14.69 2.19 2.75
CA ALA A 138 -13.86 2.31 3.94
C ALA A 138 -12.63 3.23 3.72
N SER A 139 -12.05 3.23 2.52
CA SER A 139 -10.96 4.17 2.18
C SER A 139 -11.46 5.61 2.13
N LEU A 140 -12.61 5.85 1.50
CA LEU A 140 -13.25 7.17 1.45
C LEU A 140 -13.63 7.66 2.86
N LEU A 141 -14.10 6.76 3.73
CA LEU A 141 -14.39 7.04 5.14
C LEU A 141 -13.12 7.41 5.92
N ALA A 142 -12.02 6.68 5.74
CA ALA A 142 -10.74 7.02 6.36
C ALA A 142 -10.25 8.40 5.93
N MET A 143 -10.36 8.74 4.63
CA MET A 143 -10.02 10.06 4.11
C MET A 143 -10.91 11.16 4.68
N LYS A 144 -12.23 10.93 4.75
CA LYS A 144 -13.17 11.86 5.40
C LYS A 144 -12.75 12.15 6.85
N ARG A 145 -12.47 11.10 7.64
CA ARG A 145 -12.01 11.23 9.03
C ARG A 145 -10.70 12.00 9.13
N ALA A 146 -9.77 11.78 8.19
CA ALA A 146 -8.52 12.52 8.15
C ALA A 146 -8.74 14.02 7.93
N ILE A 147 -9.69 14.38 7.05
CA ILE A 147 -10.06 15.78 6.79
C ILE A 147 -10.76 16.40 8.01
N GLU A 148 -11.71 15.68 8.62
CA GLU A 148 -12.40 16.13 9.84
C GLU A 148 -11.41 16.36 11.00
N ALA A 149 -10.38 15.52 11.12
CA ALA A 149 -9.33 15.67 12.13
C ALA A 149 -8.47 16.94 11.95
N LEU A 150 -8.51 17.60 10.78
CA LEU A 150 -7.89 18.92 10.60
C LEU A 150 -8.66 20.03 11.33
N GLY A 151 -9.91 19.80 11.77
CA GLY A 151 -10.71 20.80 12.49
C GLY A 151 -11.06 22.04 11.66
N VAL A 152 -11.03 21.94 10.33
CA VAL A 152 -11.51 22.97 9.41
C VAL A 152 -12.88 22.58 8.87
N THR A 153 -13.72 23.56 8.52
CA THR A 153 -15.11 23.34 8.09
C THR A 153 -15.36 23.62 6.62
N SER A 154 -14.38 24.20 5.91
CA SER A 154 -14.44 24.49 4.48
C SER A 154 -13.04 24.50 3.86
N GLY A 155 -12.97 24.38 2.53
CA GLY A 155 -11.72 24.40 1.78
C GLY A 155 -11.83 23.68 0.44
N HIS A 156 -10.69 23.47 -0.22
CA HIS A 156 -10.60 22.68 -1.45
C HIS A 156 -9.75 21.43 -1.23
N VAL A 157 -10.38 20.26 -1.32
CA VAL A 157 -9.72 18.97 -1.14
C VAL A 157 -9.25 18.41 -2.48
N LEU A 158 -7.95 18.17 -2.58
CA LEU A 158 -7.29 17.46 -3.66
C LEU A 158 -7.15 15.99 -3.23
N VAL A 159 -7.93 15.11 -3.84
CA VAL A 159 -8.04 13.69 -3.48
C VAL A 159 -7.20 12.85 -4.43
N ASP A 160 -6.33 11.99 -3.90
CA ASP A 160 -5.63 11.02 -4.75
C ASP A 160 -6.62 10.05 -5.44
N GLY A 161 -6.41 9.82 -6.73
CA GLY A 161 -7.22 8.90 -7.52
C GLY A 161 -8.37 9.58 -8.26
N ASN A 162 -9.50 8.88 -8.38
CA ASN A 162 -10.62 9.26 -9.25
C ASN A 162 -11.99 9.26 -8.56
N GLN A 163 -12.00 9.20 -7.23
CA GLN A 163 -13.24 9.14 -6.45
C GLN A 163 -13.33 10.36 -5.54
N LYS A 164 -14.49 11.00 -5.52
CA LYS A 164 -14.80 12.02 -4.52
C LYS A 164 -15.18 11.36 -3.20
N ILE A 165 -14.93 12.07 -2.11
CA ILE A 165 -15.32 11.67 -0.76
C ILE A 165 -16.79 12.04 -0.56
N PRO A 166 -17.70 11.07 -0.36
CA PRO A 166 -19.11 11.34 -0.17
C PRO A 166 -19.37 12.01 1.18
N ASN A 167 -20.47 12.77 1.26
CA ASN A 167 -20.95 13.39 2.51
C ASN A 167 -19.90 14.28 3.20
N LEU A 168 -19.05 14.97 2.43
CA LEU A 168 -18.06 15.93 2.90
C LEU A 168 -18.55 17.36 2.61
N ASN A 169 -19.52 17.80 3.41
CA ASN A 169 -20.21 19.08 3.22
C ASN A 169 -19.27 20.26 3.52
N GLY A 170 -19.41 21.37 2.77
CA GLY A 170 -18.59 22.58 2.95
C GLY A 170 -17.26 22.58 2.18
N PHE A 171 -16.92 21.48 1.50
CA PHE A 171 -15.65 21.34 0.78
C PHE A 171 -15.83 21.22 -0.73
N HIS A 172 -15.02 21.96 -1.48
CA HIS A 172 -14.78 21.69 -2.89
C HIS A 172 -13.86 20.48 -3.01
N GLN A 173 -14.04 19.68 -4.07
CA GLN A 173 -13.23 18.48 -4.28
C GLN A 173 -12.78 18.35 -5.72
N THR A 174 -11.48 18.18 -5.91
CA THR A 174 -10.86 17.79 -7.18
C THR A 174 -10.12 16.47 -7.00
N THR A 175 -10.44 15.49 -7.84
CA THR A 175 -9.75 14.20 -7.84
C THR A 175 -8.56 14.26 -8.79
N VAL A 176 -7.38 13.84 -8.35
CA VAL A 176 -6.16 13.85 -9.17
C VAL A 176 -5.62 12.44 -9.26
N ILE A 177 -5.69 11.86 -10.47
CA ILE A 177 -5.09 10.54 -10.73
C ILE A 177 -3.58 10.66 -10.57
N LYS A 178 -3.00 9.79 -9.71
CA LYS A 178 -1.58 9.82 -9.31
C LYS A 178 -1.20 11.17 -8.72
N GLY A 179 -2.08 11.70 -7.86
CA GLY A 179 -1.88 12.94 -7.14
C GLY A 179 -0.66 12.88 -6.24
N ASP A 180 -0.36 11.70 -5.67
CA ASP A 180 0.83 11.42 -4.86
C ASP A 180 2.16 11.74 -5.58
N LEU A 181 2.21 11.67 -6.91
CA LEU A 181 3.36 12.06 -7.73
C LEU A 181 3.32 13.52 -8.19
N ARG A 182 2.13 14.13 -8.22
CA ARG A 182 1.87 15.36 -8.99
C ARG A 182 1.56 16.58 -8.12
N VAL A 183 1.07 16.38 -6.90
CA VAL A 183 0.52 17.45 -6.05
C VAL A 183 1.13 17.36 -4.66
N ALA A 184 1.90 18.38 -4.26
CA ALA A 184 2.69 18.33 -3.02
C ALA A 184 1.88 18.03 -1.75
N PRO A 185 0.68 18.60 -1.52
CA PRO A 185 -0.13 18.24 -0.35
C PRO A 185 -0.57 16.76 -0.36
N ILE A 186 -0.86 16.18 -1.53
CA ILE A 186 -1.20 14.75 -1.66
C ILE A 186 0.05 13.89 -1.43
N SER A 187 1.19 14.27 -1.99
CA SER A 187 2.47 13.60 -1.74
C SER A 187 2.78 13.56 -0.23
N ALA A 188 2.62 14.68 0.48
CA ALA A 188 2.81 14.77 1.92
C ALA A 188 1.83 13.87 2.70
N ALA A 189 0.55 13.87 2.32
CA ALA A 189 -0.46 12.96 2.87
C ALA A 189 -0.06 11.49 2.69
N SER A 190 0.39 11.09 1.49
CA SER A 190 0.82 9.72 1.20
C SER A 190 1.93 9.25 2.15
N ILE A 191 2.89 10.12 2.46
CA ILE A 191 4.03 9.84 3.33
C ILE A 191 3.54 9.66 4.76
N VAL A 192 2.75 10.61 5.27
CA VAL A 192 2.23 10.56 6.64
C VAL A 192 1.35 9.34 6.86
N ALA A 193 0.43 9.06 5.92
CA ALA A 193 -0.46 7.91 5.99
C ALA A 193 0.36 6.61 6.03
N LYS A 194 1.36 6.49 5.15
CA LYS A 194 2.25 5.32 5.06
C LYS A 194 3.02 5.08 6.35
N VAL A 195 3.71 6.09 6.87
CA VAL A 195 4.51 5.97 8.11
C VAL A 195 3.61 5.61 9.29
N THR A 196 2.47 6.29 9.42
CA THR A 196 1.55 6.04 10.52
C THR A 196 1.00 4.61 10.50
N ARG A 197 0.55 4.13 9.33
CA ARG A 197 0.05 2.76 9.20
C ARG A 197 1.15 1.72 9.41
N ASP A 198 2.35 1.96 8.89
CA ASP A 198 3.45 1.00 9.02
C ASP A 198 3.87 0.83 10.48
N ASN A 199 3.86 1.90 11.29
CA ASN A 199 4.10 1.83 12.73
C ASN A 199 3.06 0.97 13.44
N LEU A 200 1.76 1.18 13.15
CA LEU A 200 0.71 0.31 13.68
C LEU A 200 0.96 -1.17 13.31
N MET A 201 1.32 -1.45 12.06
CA MET A 201 1.58 -2.83 11.65
C MET A 201 2.84 -3.43 12.30
N LYS A 202 3.86 -2.62 12.63
CA LYS A 202 5.02 -3.06 13.43
C LYS A 202 4.56 -3.46 14.84
N ASP A 203 3.71 -2.65 15.48
CA ASP A 203 3.15 -2.95 16.80
C ASP A 203 2.29 -4.23 16.79
N LEU A 204 1.49 -4.41 15.73
CA LEU A 204 0.73 -5.65 15.54
C LEU A 204 1.64 -6.86 15.31
N GLY A 205 2.80 -6.68 14.68
CA GLY A 205 3.80 -7.75 14.52
C GLY A 205 4.34 -8.23 15.87
N VAL A 206 4.54 -7.32 16.82
CA VAL A 206 4.94 -7.68 18.19
C VAL A 206 3.81 -8.45 18.90
N LYS A 207 2.55 -8.02 18.75
CA LYS A 207 1.40 -8.65 19.42
C LYS A 207 1.01 -10.00 18.81
N PHE A 208 1.21 -10.17 17.50
CA PHE A 208 0.84 -11.37 16.75
C PHE A 208 2.03 -11.89 15.92
N PRO A 209 3.09 -12.39 16.58
CA PRO A 209 4.37 -12.69 15.95
C PRO A 209 4.29 -13.78 14.87
N VAL A 210 3.30 -14.67 14.95
CA VAL A 210 3.11 -15.76 13.97
C VAL A 210 2.78 -15.28 12.56
N TYR A 211 2.28 -14.05 12.40
CA TYR A 211 1.90 -13.52 11.10
C TYR A 211 2.99 -12.70 10.41
N GLY A 212 3.98 -12.15 11.12
CA GLY A 212 5.07 -11.36 10.51
C GLY A 212 4.65 -9.97 10.00
N PHE A 213 3.65 -9.35 10.63
CA PHE A 213 3.09 -8.05 10.22
C PHE A 213 4.14 -6.93 10.17
N GLU A 214 5.15 -6.95 11.04
CA GLU A 214 6.25 -6.00 11.07
C GLU A 214 7.09 -6.02 9.80
N GLY A 215 7.14 -7.15 9.07
CA GLY A 215 7.83 -7.24 7.79
C GLY A 215 6.96 -6.75 6.64
N HIS A 216 5.87 -7.46 6.37
CA HIS A 216 5.05 -7.25 5.17
C HIS A 216 3.84 -6.32 5.38
N LYS A 217 3.66 -5.72 6.56
CA LYS A 217 2.65 -4.67 6.84
C LYS A 217 1.21 -5.07 6.48
N GLY A 218 0.90 -6.36 6.61
CA GLY A 218 -0.41 -6.94 6.25
C GLY A 218 -0.64 -7.20 4.76
N TYR A 219 0.32 -6.91 3.87
CA TYR A 219 0.18 -7.23 2.44
C TYR A 219 0.17 -8.74 2.17
N SER A 220 -0.44 -9.13 1.04
CA SER A 220 -0.65 -10.51 0.61
C SER A 220 0.63 -11.22 0.12
N THR A 221 1.65 -11.31 0.98
CA THR A 221 2.92 -11.98 0.67
C THR A 221 2.80 -13.50 0.84
N PRO A 222 3.68 -14.31 0.22
CA PRO A 222 3.68 -15.75 0.41
C PRO A 222 3.80 -16.15 1.89
N VAL A 223 4.64 -15.46 2.67
CA VAL A 223 4.80 -15.69 4.11
C VAL A 223 3.48 -15.46 4.85
N HIS A 224 2.84 -14.30 4.61
CA HIS A 224 1.57 -13.97 5.26
C HIS A 224 0.47 -14.98 4.96
N LYS A 225 0.33 -15.39 3.69
CA LYS A 225 -0.65 -16.41 3.29
C LYS A 225 -0.39 -17.74 3.97
N GLN A 226 0.88 -18.13 4.09
CA GLN A 226 1.25 -19.37 4.78
C GLN A 226 0.89 -19.31 6.26
N SER A 227 1.14 -18.19 6.94
CA SER A 227 0.74 -18.00 8.34
C SER A 227 -0.78 -18.12 8.53
N ILE A 228 -1.59 -17.59 7.61
CA ILE A 228 -3.05 -17.73 7.65
C ILE A 228 -3.47 -19.19 7.47
N VAL A 229 -2.82 -19.93 6.57
CA VAL A 229 -3.09 -21.37 6.37
C VAL A 229 -2.77 -22.17 7.64
N GLU A 230 -1.64 -21.89 8.28
CA GLU A 230 -1.15 -22.65 9.44
C GLU A 230 -1.89 -22.31 10.74
N HIS A 231 -2.20 -21.02 10.95
CA HIS A 231 -2.71 -20.52 12.23
C HIS A 231 -4.17 -20.02 12.17
N GLY A 232 -4.75 -19.94 10.98
CA GLY A 232 -6.04 -19.27 10.76
C GLY A 232 -5.93 -17.74 10.85
N PRO A 233 -6.97 -17.00 10.44
CA PRO A 233 -7.00 -15.55 10.55
C PRO A 233 -7.19 -15.10 12.01
N CYS A 234 -6.44 -14.10 12.46
CA CYS A 234 -6.72 -13.35 13.70
C CYS A 234 -7.68 -12.18 13.48
N ASP A 235 -8.05 -11.50 14.56
CA ASP A 235 -9.00 -10.38 14.58
C ASP A 235 -8.61 -9.18 13.69
N HIS A 236 -7.33 -9.05 13.34
CA HIS A 236 -6.89 -7.99 12.43
C HIS A 236 -6.98 -8.38 10.95
N HIS A 237 -7.44 -9.58 10.59
CA HIS A 237 -7.62 -9.96 9.19
C HIS A 237 -8.98 -9.55 8.66
N ARG A 238 -9.00 -9.02 7.43
CA ARG A 238 -10.21 -8.61 6.70
C ARG A 238 -10.92 -9.85 6.18
N LYS A 239 -11.96 -10.27 6.89
CA LYS A 239 -12.64 -11.55 6.67
C LYS A 239 -13.34 -11.60 5.31
N SER A 240 -13.64 -10.45 4.71
CA SER A 240 -14.21 -10.36 3.36
C SER A 240 -13.19 -10.55 2.22
N PHE A 241 -11.89 -10.47 2.49
CA PHE A 241 -10.86 -10.49 1.45
C PHE A 241 -10.53 -11.91 0.98
N ALA A 242 -10.30 -12.07 -0.32
CA ALA A 242 -9.77 -13.31 -0.88
C ALA A 242 -8.35 -13.60 -0.33
N GLY A 243 -8.13 -14.84 0.11
CA GLY A 243 -6.94 -15.26 0.85
C GLY A 243 -7.09 -15.18 2.37
N VAL A 244 -8.23 -14.68 2.87
CA VAL A 244 -8.62 -14.72 4.29
C VAL A 244 -9.96 -15.45 4.43
N LYS A 245 -10.96 -15.06 3.64
CA LYS A 245 -12.34 -15.58 3.73
C LYS A 245 -12.44 -17.11 3.67
N GLU A 246 -11.51 -17.76 2.97
CA GLU A 246 -11.45 -19.22 2.82
C GLU A 246 -11.03 -19.93 4.13
N TYR A 247 -10.51 -19.19 5.10
CA TYR A 247 -9.99 -19.68 6.37
C TYR A 247 -10.79 -19.16 7.58
N VAL A 248 -11.86 -18.39 7.34
CA VAL A 248 -12.82 -17.98 8.37
C VAL A 248 -13.72 -19.19 8.66
N ARG A 249 -13.72 -19.64 9.91
CA ARG A 249 -14.57 -20.76 10.38
C ARG A 249 -15.95 -20.27 10.78
#